data_AF-A0AAE4RGH6-F1
#
_entry.id   AF-A0AAE4RGH6-F1
#
_cell.length_a   1.000
_cell.length_b   1.000
_cell.length_c   1.000
_cell.angle_alpha   90.00
_cell.angle_beta   90.00
_cell.angle_gamma   90.00
#
_symmetry.space_group_name_H-M   'P 1'
#
loop_
_entity.id
_entity.type
_entity.pdbx_description
1 polymer ?
#
loop_
_entity_poly.entity_id
_entity_poly.type
_entity_poly.pdbx_seq_one_letter_code
_entity_poly.pdbx_strand_id
1 'polypeptide(L)'
;MKQRFEAYRHKQKATNLQVVLEAISSKHEELADIIKRAAFSTAPVNPLFPADPSAVRYVGGGSVQIGFSATPEQEQVLDRLGAELGFQTRSTWIAPVLNAFLPGRKDVPPDRG
;
A
#
# COMPACT_ATOMS: atom_id res chain seq x y z
N MET A 1 9.57 -0.76 -5.40
CA MET A 1 8.48 0.23 -5.65
C MET A 1 8.90 1.66 -6.05
N LYS A 2 9.80 2.39 -5.34
CA LYS A 2 10.10 3.82 -5.58
C LYS A 2 10.38 4.19 -7.05
N GLN A 3 11.29 3.46 -7.69
CA GLN A 3 11.65 3.70 -9.10
C GLN A 3 10.47 3.49 -10.06
N ARG A 4 9.59 2.52 -9.79
CA ARG A 4 8.38 2.30 -10.60
C ARG A 4 7.41 3.48 -10.47
N PHE A 5 7.26 4.02 -9.26
CA PHE A 5 6.44 5.19 -9.01
C PHE A 5 6.98 6.42 -9.75
N GLU A 6 8.28 6.69 -9.63
CA GLU A 6 8.92 7.79 -10.34
C GLU A 6 8.80 7.64 -11.87
N ALA A 7 9.09 6.45 -12.41
CA ALA A 7 8.98 6.19 -13.85
C ALA A 7 7.54 6.37 -14.36
N TYR A 8 6.54 5.86 -13.63
CA TYR A 8 5.13 6.04 -13.98
C TYR A 8 4.74 7.52 -13.94
N ARG A 9 5.08 8.21 -12.84
CA ARG A 9 4.82 9.64 -12.66
C ARG A 9 5.41 10.47 -13.80
N HIS A 10 6.68 10.22 -14.15
CA HIS A 10 7.36 10.93 -15.23
C HIS A 10 6.74 10.63 -16.61
N LYS A 11 6.37 9.37 -16.87
CA LYS A 11 5.70 8.97 -18.12
C LYS A 11 4.34 9.66 -18.28
N GLN A 12 3.57 9.74 -17.20
CA GLN A 12 2.24 10.36 -17.22
C GLN A 12 2.24 11.87 -17.02
N LYS A 13 3.41 12.47 -16.75
CA LYS A 13 3.54 13.90 -16.36
C LYS A 13 2.60 14.28 -15.20
N ALA A 14 2.42 13.35 -14.26
CA ALA A 14 1.50 13.49 -13.13
C ALA A 14 2.24 13.95 -11.85
N THR A 15 1.51 14.47 -10.87
CA THR A 15 2.03 14.72 -9.52
C THR A 15 1.94 13.45 -8.67
N ASN A 16 2.61 13.44 -7.51
CA ASN A 16 2.54 12.31 -6.58
C ASN A 16 1.09 12.04 -6.14
N LEU A 17 0.33 13.09 -5.82
CA LEU A 17 -1.08 13.01 -5.45
C LEU A 17 -1.91 12.38 -6.58
N GLN A 18 -1.73 12.84 -7.82
CA GLN A 18 -2.49 12.33 -8.96
C GLN A 18 -2.28 10.82 -9.15
N VAL A 19 -1.03 10.35 -9.06
CA VAL A 19 -0.73 8.91 -9.16
C VAL A 19 -1.36 8.12 -8.00
N VAL A 20 -1.35 8.66 -6.79
CA VAL A 20 -1.98 8.01 -5.62
C VAL A 20 -3.50 7.91 -5.80
N LEU A 21 -4.17 9.00 -6.16
CA LEU A 21 -5.61 9.02 -6.37
C LEU A 21 -6.03 8.12 -7.54
N GLU A 22 -5.25 8.14 -8.63
CA GLU A 22 -5.47 7.27 -9.80
C GLU A 22 -5.33 5.79 -9.42
N ALA A 23 -4.30 5.42 -8.66
CA ALA A 23 -4.09 4.04 -8.24
C ALA A 23 -5.25 3.54 -7.36
N ILE A 24 -5.72 4.37 -6.42
CA ILE A 24 -6.83 4.04 -5.53
C ILE A 24 -8.13 3.91 -6.32
N SER A 25 -8.43 4.88 -7.18
CA SER A 25 -9.64 4.87 -8.02
C SER A 25 -9.65 3.66 -8.96
N SER A 26 -8.53 3.38 -9.64
CA SER A 26 -8.41 2.26 -10.57
C SER A 26 -8.50 0.89 -9.91
N LYS A 27 -8.24 0.82 -8.60
CA LYS A 27 -8.23 -0.43 -7.82
C LYS A 27 -9.30 -0.48 -6.73
N HIS A 28 -10.27 0.43 -6.76
CA HIS A 28 -11.28 0.59 -5.71
C HIS A 28 -12.01 -0.73 -5.39
N GLU A 29 -12.49 -1.43 -6.42
CA GLU A 29 -13.22 -2.70 -6.26
C GLU A 29 -12.35 -3.84 -5.74
N GLU A 30 -11.03 -3.76 -5.94
CA GLU A 30 -10.06 -4.79 -5.57
C GLU A 30 -9.28 -4.45 -4.28
N LEU A 31 -9.59 -3.33 -3.61
CA LEU A 31 -8.79 -2.81 -2.48
C LEU A 31 -8.63 -3.88 -1.39
N ALA A 32 -9.73 -4.45 -0.93
CA ALA A 32 -9.71 -5.47 0.13
C ALA A 32 -8.84 -6.68 -0.24
N ASP A 33 -8.90 -7.13 -1.49
CA ASP A 33 -8.13 -8.29 -1.95
C ASP A 33 -6.64 -7.97 -2.15
N ILE A 34 -6.32 -6.75 -2.58
CA ILE A 34 -4.93 -6.28 -2.64
C ILE A 34 -4.32 -6.25 -1.24
N ILE A 35 -5.03 -5.70 -0.26
CA ILE A 35 -4.57 -5.65 1.13
C ILE A 35 -4.36 -7.05 1.68
N LYS A 36 -5.34 -7.96 1.53
CA LYS A 36 -5.22 -9.35 2.01
C LYS A 36 -4.01 -10.06 1.42
N ARG A 37 -3.74 -9.88 0.12
CA ARG A 37 -2.58 -10.49 -0.56
C ARG A 37 -1.25 -9.84 -0.19
N ALA A 38 -1.26 -8.57 0.17
CA ALA A 38 -0.06 -7.83 0.55
C ALA A 38 0.31 -8.01 2.03
N ALA A 39 -0.59 -8.50 2.86
CA ALA A 39 -0.33 -8.79 4.26
C ALA A 39 0.62 -9.99 4.40
N PHE A 40 1.72 -9.81 5.13
CA PHE A 40 2.62 -10.89 5.52
C PHE A 40 2.98 -10.75 7.00
N SER A 41 3.03 -11.86 7.72
CA SER A 41 3.46 -11.86 9.13
C SER A 41 4.98 -11.98 9.21
N THR A 42 5.63 -11.02 9.88
CA THR A 42 7.03 -11.09 10.31
C THR A 42 7.20 -11.71 11.68
N ALA A 43 6.14 -12.28 12.27
CA ALA A 43 6.27 -12.96 13.54
C ALA A 43 7.24 -14.14 13.36
N PRO A 44 8.20 -14.34 14.27
CA PRO A 44 8.99 -15.56 14.28
C PRO A 44 8.03 -16.75 14.37
N VAL A 45 8.23 -17.74 13.50
CA VAL A 45 7.41 -18.95 13.47
C VAL A 45 7.80 -19.81 14.67
N ASN A 46 7.31 -19.45 15.85
CA ASN A 46 7.54 -20.21 17.07
C ASN A 46 6.21 -20.85 17.50
N PRO A 47 6.09 -22.20 17.48
CA PRO A 47 4.85 -22.88 17.85
C PRO A 47 4.45 -22.68 19.32
N LEU A 48 5.34 -22.14 20.16
CA LEU A 48 5.08 -21.89 21.59
C LEU A 48 4.39 -20.55 21.87
N PHE A 49 4.35 -19.62 20.92
CA PHE A 49 3.81 -18.27 21.14
C PHE A 49 2.79 -17.89 20.07
N PRO A 50 1.66 -17.25 20.43
CA PRO A 50 0.72 -16.74 19.44
C PRO A 50 1.39 -15.70 18.56
N ALA A 51 1.05 -15.70 17.27
CA ALA A 51 1.56 -14.71 16.34
C ALA A 51 1.12 -13.30 16.78
N ASP A 52 2.09 -12.38 16.90
CA ASP A 52 1.83 -11.00 17.27
C ASP A 52 1.08 -10.29 16.13
N PRO A 53 -0.15 -9.77 16.35
CA PRO A 53 -0.89 -9.04 15.32
C PRO A 53 -0.19 -7.73 14.88
N SER A 54 0.72 -7.18 15.70
CA SER A 54 1.58 -6.04 15.32
C SER A 54 2.72 -6.43 14.37
N ALA A 55 2.99 -7.73 14.22
CA ALA A 55 3.98 -8.25 13.27
C ALA A 55 3.43 -8.39 11.84
N VAL A 56 2.17 -8.03 11.60
CA VAL A 56 1.63 -7.95 10.23
C VAL A 56 2.25 -6.75 9.53
N ARG A 57 2.99 -7.02 8.47
CA ARG A 57 3.58 -6.03 7.57
C ARG A 57 2.89 -6.10 6.21
N TYR A 58 2.95 -5.00 5.48
CA TYR A 58 2.34 -4.88 4.17
C TYR A 58 3.42 -4.65 3.12
N VAL A 59 3.36 -5.42 2.03
CA VAL A 59 4.32 -5.29 0.93
C VAL A 59 4.27 -3.85 0.39
N GLY A 60 5.45 -3.22 0.31
CA GLY A 60 5.62 -1.82 -0.10
C GLY A 60 5.58 -0.80 1.06
N GLY A 61 5.14 -1.18 2.26
CA GLY A 61 4.97 -0.25 3.38
C GLY A 61 6.23 0.22 4.11
N GLY A 62 7.40 -0.39 3.84
CA GLY A 62 8.62 -0.17 4.64
C GLY A 62 9.73 0.67 4.01
N SER A 63 9.81 0.76 2.67
CA SER A 63 11.01 1.28 1.99
C SER A 63 10.78 2.51 1.12
N VAL A 64 9.54 2.97 0.97
CA VAL A 64 9.21 4.08 0.08
C VAL A 64 8.34 5.10 0.79
N GLN A 65 8.94 6.26 1.09
CA GLN A 65 8.21 7.44 1.57
C GLN A 65 7.75 8.25 0.35
N ILE A 66 6.45 8.27 0.09
CA ILE A 66 5.84 9.10 -0.96
C ILE A 66 5.08 10.22 -0.27
N GLY A 67 5.67 11.42 -0.25
CA GLY A 67 4.99 12.62 0.20
C GLY A 67 4.00 13.12 -0.86
N PHE A 68 2.78 13.44 -0.45
CA PHE A 68 1.77 14.12 -1.25
C PHE A 68 0.91 15.02 -0.36
N SER A 69 0.33 16.07 -0.94
CA SER A 69 -0.56 17.00 -0.24
C SER A 69 -1.95 16.91 -0.89
N ALA A 70 -2.89 16.26 -0.20
CA ALA A 70 -4.28 16.15 -0.64
C ALA A 70 -5.11 17.34 -0.11
N THR A 71 -6.23 17.66 -0.76
CA THR A 71 -7.20 18.61 -0.19
C THR A 71 -7.92 17.99 1.01
N PRO A 72 -8.49 18.77 1.95
CA PRO A 72 -9.22 18.21 3.08
C PRO A 72 -10.33 17.23 2.69
N GLU A 73 -11.00 17.46 1.56
CA GLU A 73 -12.06 16.58 1.06
C GLU A 73 -11.49 15.24 0.57
N GLN A 74 -10.36 15.28 -0.14
CA GLN A 74 -9.66 14.08 -0.57
C GLN A 74 -9.12 13.30 0.63
N GLU A 75 -8.61 13.99 1.65
CA GLU A 75 -8.18 13.38 2.90
C GLU A 75 -9.31 12.61 3.59
N GLN A 76 -10.52 13.19 3.67
CA GLN A 76 -11.69 12.51 4.24
C GLN A 76 -12.07 11.25 3.47
N VAL A 77 -11.95 11.25 2.14
CA VAL A 77 -12.19 10.06 1.32
C VAL A 77 -11.13 8.98 1.62
N LEU A 78 -9.85 9.36 1.69
CA LEU A 78 -8.76 8.44 2.05
C LEU A 78 -8.94 7.86 3.45
N ASP A 79 -9.38 8.67 4.41
CA ASP A 79 -9.61 8.22 5.78
C ASP A 79 -10.80 7.26 5.86
N ARG A 80 -11.89 7.55 5.13
CA ARG A 80 -13.05 6.66 5.05
C ARG A 80 -12.67 5.30 4.46
N LEU A 81 -11.98 5.29 3.33
CA LEU A 81 -11.51 4.05 2.70
C LEU A 81 -10.55 3.29 3.61
N GLY A 82 -9.64 3.99 4.28
CA GLY A 82 -8.75 3.41 5.29
C GLY A 82 -9.54 2.74 6.41
N ALA A 83 -10.54 3.42 6.96
CA ALA A 83 -11.39 2.91 8.04
C ALA A 83 -12.21 1.68 7.63
N GLU A 84 -12.79 1.69 6.42
CA GLU A 84 -13.51 0.54 5.84
C GLU A 84 -12.61 -0.69 5.69
N LEU A 85 -11.32 -0.47 5.42
CA LEU A 85 -10.29 -1.51 5.33
C LEU A 85 -9.69 -1.90 6.69
N GLY A 86 -10.08 -1.22 7.79
CA GLY A 86 -9.58 -1.47 9.14
C GLY A 86 -8.23 -0.79 9.46
N PHE A 87 -7.83 0.22 8.69
CA PHE A 87 -6.59 0.98 8.90
C PHE A 87 -6.84 2.37 9.45
N GLN A 88 -6.05 2.75 10.46
CA GLN A 88 -6.01 4.12 10.98
C GLN A 88 -4.96 4.98 10.26
N THR A 89 -3.97 4.35 9.65
CA THR A 89 -2.84 5.04 8.99
C THR A 89 -2.91 4.83 7.48
N ARG A 90 -3.00 5.94 6.73
CA ARG A 90 -3.11 5.94 5.26
C ARG A 90 -1.97 5.20 4.56
N SER A 91 -0.73 5.38 5.02
CA SER A 91 0.46 4.78 4.41
C SER A 91 0.43 3.25 4.43
N THR A 92 -0.23 2.65 5.42
CA THR A 92 -0.28 1.19 5.61
C THR A 92 -1.00 0.50 4.45
N TRP A 93 -2.06 1.10 3.91
CA TRP A 93 -2.89 0.49 2.87
C TRP A 93 -2.63 1.08 1.47
N ILE A 94 -2.22 2.35 1.37
CA ILE A 94 -1.89 2.97 0.09
C ILE A 94 -0.67 2.30 -0.56
N ALA A 95 0.33 1.89 0.23
CA ALA A 95 1.54 1.31 -0.31
C ALA A 95 1.30 -0.03 -1.07
N PRO A 96 0.53 -1.00 -0.52
CA PRO A 96 0.05 -2.17 -1.26
C PRO A 96 -0.67 -1.86 -2.57
N VAL A 97 -1.57 -0.87 -2.54
CA VAL A 97 -2.38 -0.47 -3.71
C VAL A 97 -1.48 0.06 -4.82
N LEU A 98 -0.55 0.95 -4.47
CA LEU A 98 0.46 1.44 -5.39
C LEU A 98 1.36 0.32 -5.92
N ASN A 99 1.78 -0.64 -5.08
CA ASN A 99 2.58 -1.78 -5.54
C ASN A 99 1.82 -2.65 -6.56
N ALA A 100 0.50 -2.82 -6.38
CA ALA A 100 -0.36 -3.57 -7.28
C ALA A 100 -0.68 -2.83 -8.58
N PHE A 101 -0.83 -1.51 -8.53
CA PHE A 101 -1.15 -0.63 -9.65
C PHE A 101 0.05 -0.38 -10.58
N LEU A 102 1.22 -0.10 -10.00
CA LEU A 102 2.40 0.31 -10.78
C LEU A 102 2.90 -0.82 -11.70
N PRO A 103 3.19 -0.53 -12.98
CA PRO A 103 3.65 -1.52 -13.93
C PRO A 103 5.07 -2.01 -13.60
N GLY A 104 5.43 -3.18 -14.15
CA GLY A 104 6.71 -3.84 -13.94
C GLY A 104 6.70 -4.89 -12.83
N ARG A 105 7.89 -5.34 -12.42
CA ARG A 105 8.04 -6.40 -11.40
C ARG A 105 7.56 -5.88 -10.04
N LYS A 106 6.50 -6.49 -9.51
CA LYS A 106 5.91 -6.16 -8.22
C LYS A 106 6.85 -6.55 -7.09
N ASP A 107 6.84 -5.77 -6.02
CA ASP A 107 7.48 -6.19 -4.78
C ASP A 107 6.65 -7.39 -4.28
N VAL A 108 7.32 -8.44 -3.86
CA VAL A 108 6.72 -9.66 -3.29
C VAL A 108 7.12 -9.77 -1.83
N PRO A 109 6.31 -10.43 -0.97
CA PRO A 109 6.75 -10.76 0.38
C PRO A 109 8.10 -11.50 0.31
N PRO A 110 8.99 -11.32 1.31
CA PRO A 110 10.22 -12.11 1.38
C PRO A 110 9.87 -13.60 1.34
N ASP A 111 10.53 -14.34 0.46
CA ASP A 111 10.34 -15.78 0.31
C ASP A 111 10.76 -16.46 1.63
N ARG A 112 9.87 -17.26 2.21
CA ARG A 112 10.19 -18.05 3.40
C ARG A 112 11.00 -19.25 2.92
N GLY A 113 12.33 -19.14 3.00
CA GLY A 113 13.21 -20.31 3.00
C GLY A 113 12.90 -21.24 4.16
#